data_AF-A0A4U7D484-F1
#
_entry.id   AF-A0A4U7D484-F1
#
_cell.length_a   1.000
_cell.length_b   1.000
_cell.length_c   1.000
_cell.angle_alpha   90.00
_cell.angle_beta   90.00
_cell.angle_gamma   90.00
#
_symmetry.space_group_name_H-M   'P 1'
#
loop_
_entity.id
_entity.type
_entity.pdbx_description
1 polymer ?
#
loop_
_entity_poly.entity_id
_entity_poly.type
_entity_poly.pdbx_seq_one_letter_code
_entity_poly.pdbx_strand_id
1 'polypeptide(L)'
;MSYDPAIVGRYGKLVELWATDRYPLTLDYPVVDGLKFDASDEDGRPWDVKGSMVNGVRPTFKFWEDQHETLADADGGYALVWYRAEGREITVVSSRTVHARELKITNWTNPGETHHRSHSQEAQLPASVLRD
;
A
#
# COMPACT_ATOMS: atom_id res chain seq x y z
N MET A 1 7.11 -2.57 -25.10
CA MET A 1 6.12 -1.82 -24.30
C MET A 1 6.84 -0.61 -23.74
N SER A 2 6.44 0.61 -24.12
CA SER A 2 6.99 1.82 -23.52
C SER A 2 6.41 1.95 -22.10
N TYR A 3 7.27 2.10 -21.09
CA TYR A 3 6.86 2.32 -19.70
C TYR A 3 6.31 3.74 -19.58
N ASP A 4 5.01 3.89 -19.35
CA ASP A 4 4.39 5.18 -19.04
C ASP A 4 4.28 5.34 -17.52
N PRO A 5 5.12 6.15 -16.86
CA PRO A 5 5.07 6.33 -15.42
C PRO A 5 3.72 6.90 -14.93
N ALA A 6 2.97 7.65 -15.76
CA ALA A 6 1.67 8.16 -15.38
C ALA A 6 0.61 7.05 -15.23
N ILE A 7 0.80 5.92 -15.91
CA ILE A 7 -0.11 4.77 -15.83
C ILE A 7 -0.05 4.10 -14.45
N VAL A 8 1.14 4.10 -13.82
CA VAL A 8 1.37 3.48 -12.50
C VAL A 8 0.62 4.26 -11.42
N GLY A 9 0.74 5.59 -11.42
CA GLY A 9 0.00 6.46 -10.50
C GLY A 9 -1.52 6.30 -10.66
N ARG A 10 -2.00 6.13 -11.90
CA ARG A 10 -3.42 5.88 -12.16
C ARG A 10 -3.90 4.54 -11.59
N TYR A 11 -3.11 3.47 -11.69
CA TYR A 11 -3.50 2.19 -11.08
C TYR A 11 -3.56 2.28 -9.55
N GLY A 12 -2.62 2.98 -8.92
CA GLY A 12 -2.68 3.27 -7.48
C GLY A 12 -4.01 3.94 -7.09
N LYS A 13 -4.41 4.97 -7.84
CA LYS A 13 -5.68 5.65 -7.59
C LYS A 13 -6.91 4.75 -7.77
N LEU A 14 -6.92 3.88 -8.78
CA LEU A 14 -8.00 2.92 -8.97
C LEU A 14 -8.08 1.91 -7.82
N VAL A 15 -6.94 1.49 -7.29
CA VAL A 15 -6.88 0.59 -6.13
C VAL A 15 -7.41 1.28 -4.86
N GLU A 16 -7.03 2.53 -4.59
CA GLU A 16 -7.57 3.35 -3.49
C GLU A 16 -9.10 3.43 -3.52
N LEU A 17 -9.66 3.80 -4.68
CA LEU A 17 -11.10 3.93 -4.88
C LEU A 17 -11.82 2.60 -4.69
N TRP A 18 -11.27 1.51 -5.25
CA TRP A 18 -11.84 0.19 -5.09
C TRP A 18 -11.83 -0.27 -3.62
N ALA A 19 -10.73 -0.06 -2.90
CA ALA A 19 -10.59 -0.50 -1.52
C ALA A 19 -11.55 0.25 -0.59
N THR A 20 -11.70 1.55 -0.76
CA THR A 20 -12.56 2.41 0.07
C THR A 20 -14.05 2.28 -0.27
N ASP A 21 -14.41 1.76 -1.46
CA ASP A 21 -15.78 1.31 -1.77
C ASP A 21 -16.11 -0.04 -1.09
N ARG A 22 -15.10 -0.90 -0.87
CA ARG A 22 -15.30 -2.29 -0.41
C ARG A 22 -15.15 -2.51 1.09
N TYR A 23 -14.31 -1.73 1.75
CA TYR A 23 -14.02 -1.78 3.17
C TYR A 23 -14.60 -0.54 3.89
N PRO A 24 -14.83 -0.60 5.21
CA PRO A 24 -15.30 0.55 5.99
C PRO A 24 -14.16 1.57 6.20
N LEU A 25 -13.68 2.13 5.09
CA LEU A 25 -12.56 3.08 5.02
C LEU A 25 -13.02 4.31 4.24
N THR A 26 -12.71 5.49 4.75
CA THR A 26 -12.96 6.76 4.08
C THR A 26 -11.67 7.27 3.47
N LEU A 27 -11.68 7.58 2.17
CA LEU A 27 -10.53 8.18 1.49
C LEU A 27 -10.42 9.68 1.83
N ASP A 28 -9.66 10.01 2.87
CA ASP A 28 -9.56 11.35 3.47
C ASP A 28 -8.12 11.83 3.67
N TYR A 29 -7.14 10.98 3.39
CA TYR A 29 -5.72 11.28 3.44
C TYR A 29 -5.22 11.85 4.78
N PRO A 30 -5.36 11.11 5.90
CA PRO A 30 -5.04 11.64 7.21
C PRO A 30 -3.53 11.83 7.36
N VAL A 31 -3.15 12.79 8.19
CA VAL A 31 -1.75 13.06 8.55
C VAL A 31 -1.54 12.71 10.02
N VAL A 32 -0.66 11.75 10.31
CA VAL A 32 -0.29 11.33 11.66
C VAL A 32 1.23 11.44 11.78
N ASP A 33 1.71 12.14 12.80
CA ASP A 33 3.14 12.40 13.03
C ASP A 33 3.91 12.95 11.81
N GLY A 34 3.23 13.76 11.00
CA GLY A 34 3.79 14.36 9.78
C GLY A 34 3.83 13.42 8.58
N LEU A 35 3.38 12.16 8.72
CA LEU A 35 3.23 11.19 7.64
C LEU A 35 1.80 11.20 7.11
N LYS A 36 1.67 11.14 5.79
CA LYS A 36 0.37 11.08 5.09
C LYS A 36 0.02 9.61 4.80
N PHE A 37 -1.23 9.25 5.05
CA PHE A 37 -1.82 7.95 4.72
C PHE A 37 -2.95 8.12 3.69
N ASP A 38 -3.57 7.02 3.27
CA ASP A 38 -4.59 7.06 2.23
C ASP A 38 -5.99 7.29 2.81
N ALA A 39 -6.33 6.60 3.90
CA ALA A 39 -7.69 6.54 4.42
C ALA A 39 -7.73 6.49 5.95
N SER A 40 -8.93 6.68 6.51
CA SER A 40 -9.25 6.40 7.91
C SER A 40 -10.39 5.40 8.03
N ASP A 41 -10.42 4.59 9.09
CA ASP A 41 -11.58 3.76 9.43
C ASP A 41 -12.68 4.55 10.17
N GLU A 42 -13.78 3.88 10.54
CA GLU A 42 -14.92 4.49 11.26
C GLU A 42 -14.54 5.08 12.64
N ASP A 43 -13.46 4.58 13.25
CA ASP A 43 -12.93 5.09 14.52
C ASP A 43 -11.87 6.19 14.31
N GLY A 44 -11.59 6.56 13.06
CA GLY A 44 -10.59 7.57 12.70
C GLY A 44 -9.14 7.07 12.75
N ARG A 45 -8.91 5.76 12.82
CA ARG A 45 -7.55 5.20 12.78
C ARG A 45 -7.00 5.27 11.35
N PRO A 46 -5.70 5.54 11.14
CA PRO A 46 -5.12 5.66 9.80
C PRO A 46 -4.96 4.30 9.11
N TRP A 47 -5.20 4.26 7.81
CA TRP A 47 -5.04 3.10 6.93
C TRP A 47 -4.33 3.48 5.63
N ASP A 48 -3.49 2.58 5.13
CA ASP A 48 -2.77 2.74 3.88
C ASP A 48 -3.23 1.68 2.87
N VAL A 49 -3.54 2.10 1.63
CA VAL A 49 -4.02 1.19 0.59
C VAL A 49 -2.85 0.80 -0.31
N LYS A 50 -2.57 -0.50 -0.40
CA LYS A 50 -1.48 -1.01 -1.23
C LYS A 50 -2.00 -1.94 -2.32
N GLY A 51 -1.55 -1.69 -3.55
CA GLY A 51 -1.87 -2.51 -4.71
C GLY A 51 -0.65 -3.32 -5.19
N SER A 52 -0.88 -4.58 -5.58
CA SER A 52 0.12 -5.40 -6.28
C SER A 52 -0.41 -5.91 -7.61
N MET A 53 0.31 -5.61 -8.69
CA MET A 53 -0.04 -5.99 -10.05
C MET A 53 0.40 -7.44 -10.33
N VAL A 54 -0.54 -8.39 -10.36
CA VAL A 54 -0.23 -9.82 -10.48
C VAL A 54 0.23 -10.24 -11.88
N ASN A 55 -0.13 -9.48 -12.91
CA ASN A 55 0.38 -9.66 -14.27
C ASN A 55 1.62 -8.80 -14.58
N GLY A 56 2.24 -8.21 -13.56
CA GLY A 56 3.53 -7.52 -13.65
C GLY A 56 4.73 -8.47 -13.53
N VAL A 57 5.93 -7.96 -13.82
CA VAL A 57 7.18 -8.76 -13.81
C VAL A 57 7.52 -9.29 -12.41
N ARG A 58 7.23 -8.52 -11.36
CA ARG A 58 7.51 -8.87 -9.97
C ARG A 58 6.40 -8.33 -9.06
N PRO A 59 5.34 -9.10 -8.80
CA PRO A 59 4.27 -8.68 -7.91
C PRO A 59 4.78 -8.60 -6.47
N THR A 60 4.96 -7.38 -5.96
CA THR A 60 5.33 -7.09 -4.56
C THR A 60 4.40 -6.05 -3.97
N PHE A 61 4.39 -5.96 -2.65
CA PHE A 61 3.92 -4.80 -1.90
C PHE A 61 5.12 -4.07 -1.31
N LYS A 62 5.14 -2.74 -1.45
CA LYS A 62 6.20 -1.88 -0.91
C LYS A 62 5.72 -1.23 0.40
N PHE A 63 6.57 -1.30 1.42
CA PHE A 63 6.35 -0.71 2.72
C PHE A 63 7.52 0.22 3.08
N TRP A 64 7.23 1.21 3.89
CA TRP A 64 8.21 2.12 4.48
C TRP A 64 8.15 1.97 6.00
N GLU A 65 9.31 1.87 6.64
CA GLU A 65 9.43 1.51 8.06
C GLU A 65 8.70 2.52 8.97
N ASP A 66 9.02 3.80 8.83
CA ASP A 66 8.34 4.92 9.51
C ASP A 66 6.80 4.87 9.39
N GLN A 67 6.27 4.68 8.18
CA GLN A 67 4.83 4.57 7.97
C GLN A 67 4.25 3.31 8.61
N HIS A 68 4.99 2.19 8.57
CA HIS A 68 4.55 0.94 9.16
C HIS A 68 4.47 1.02 10.69
N GLU A 69 5.48 1.61 11.31
CA GLU A 69 5.52 1.85 12.75
C GLU A 69 4.39 2.79 13.18
N THR A 70 4.20 3.92 12.50
CA THR A 70 3.09 4.85 12.81
C THR A 70 1.72 4.19 12.68
N LEU A 71 1.50 3.36 11.65
CA LEU A 71 0.25 2.59 11.54
C LEU A 71 0.08 1.59 12.69
N ALA A 72 1.15 0.89 13.08
CA ALA A 72 1.08 -0.10 14.16
C ALA A 72 0.76 0.55 15.52
N ASP A 73 1.38 1.70 15.79
CA ASP A 73 1.19 2.50 17.00
C ASP A 73 -0.21 3.11 17.07
N ALA A 74 -0.73 3.58 15.94
CA ALA A 74 -2.08 4.14 15.83
C ALA A 74 -3.20 3.09 15.73
N ASP A 75 -2.90 1.80 15.92
CA ASP A 75 -3.86 0.69 15.75
C ASP A 75 -4.47 0.61 14.34
N GLY A 76 -3.79 1.23 13.37
CA GLY A 76 -4.13 1.27 11.97
C GLY A 76 -3.76 0.01 11.20
N GLY A 77 -3.87 0.09 9.88
CA GLY A 77 -3.66 -1.09 9.03
C GLY A 77 -3.46 -0.82 7.56
N TYR A 78 -3.51 -1.92 6.81
CA TYR A 78 -3.39 -1.92 5.36
C TYR A 78 -4.61 -2.54 4.69
N ALA A 79 -5.10 -1.91 3.63
CA ALA A 79 -5.92 -2.58 2.64
C ALA A 79 -5.02 -3.08 1.50
N LEU A 80 -4.84 -4.40 1.41
CA LEU A 80 -4.00 -5.05 0.40
C LEU A 80 -4.85 -5.52 -0.78
N VAL A 81 -4.51 -5.12 -1.99
CA VAL A 81 -5.27 -5.42 -3.21
C VAL A 81 -4.37 -6.03 -4.28
N TRP A 82 -4.72 -7.22 -4.75
CA TRP A 82 -4.07 -7.89 -5.89
C TRP A 82 -4.90 -7.62 -7.13
N TYR A 83 -4.31 -7.06 -8.17
CA TYR A 83 -5.04 -6.69 -9.37
C TYR A 83 -4.28 -7.05 -10.65
N ARG A 84 -5.02 -7.20 -11.75
CA ARG A 84 -4.47 -7.24 -13.11
C ARG A 84 -4.64 -5.87 -13.75
N ALA A 85 -3.57 -5.35 -14.35
CA ALA A 85 -3.65 -4.15 -15.18
C ALA A 85 -4.12 -4.52 -16.58
N GLU A 86 -5.17 -3.84 -17.08
CA GLU A 86 -5.81 -4.09 -18.36
C GLU A 86 -5.97 -2.78 -19.13
N GLY A 87 -4.94 -2.39 -19.88
CA GLY A 87 -4.92 -1.13 -20.62
C GLY A 87 -4.92 0.08 -19.68
N ARG A 88 -6.07 0.72 -19.51
CA ARG A 88 -6.29 1.79 -18.53
C ARG A 88 -7.31 1.34 -17.49
N GLU A 89 -7.41 0.09 -17.12
CA GLU A 89 -8.32 -0.34 -16.05
C GLU A 89 -7.60 -1.34 -15.15
N ILE A 90 -8.20 -1.63 -14.00
CA ILE A 90 -7.76 -2.72 -13.15
C ILE A 90 -8.90 -3.73 -12.98
N THR A 91 -8.54 -5.01 -12.98
CA THR A 91 -9.43 -6.08 -12.54
C THR A 91 -8.88 -6.64 -11.23
N VAL A 92 -9.60 -6.43 -10.13
CA VAL A 92 -9.19 -6.94 -8.80
C VAL A 92 -9.37 -8.46 -8.76
N VAL A 93 -8.32 -9.16 -8.33
CA VAL A 93 -8.26 -10.63 -8.25
C VAL A 93 -8.51 -11.12 -6.84
N SER A 94 -7.97 -10.42 -5.84
CA SER A 94 -8.21 -10.69 -4.42
C SER A 94 -7.86 -9.45 -3.61
N SER A 95 -8.31 -9.40 -2.36
CA SER A 95 -7.98 -8.33 -1.43
C SER A 95 -8.20 -8.77 0.00
N ARG A 96 -7.53 -8.13 0.95
CA ARG A 96 -7.82 -8.26 2.38
C ARG A 96 -7.38 -7.03 3.15
N THR A 97 -7.90 -6.85 4.35
CA THR A 97 -7.36 -5.92 5.34
C THR A 97 -6.46 -6.66 6.33
N VAL A 98 -5.47 -5.97 6.88
CA VAL A 98 -4.59 -6.50 7.94
C VAL A 98 -4.15 -5.35 8.83
N HIS A 99 -4.20 -5.54 10.16
CA HIS A 99 -3.63 -4.55 11.06
C HIS A 99 -2.12 -4.52 10.92
N ALA A 100 -1.52 -3.32 10.98
CA ALA A 100 -0.09 -3.17 10.75
C ALA A 100 0.73 -4.01 11.74
N ARG A 101 0.31 -4.06 13.02
CA ARG A 101 0.95 -4.89 14.07
C ARG A 101 0.94 -6.40 13.82
N GLU A 102 0.03 -6.90 12.97
CA GLU A 102 -0.06 -8.32 12.64
C GLU A 102 0.86 -8.69 11.47
N LEU A 103 1.31 -7.69 10.71
CA LEU A 103 2.17 -7.86 9.55
C LEU A 103 3.63 -7.80 9.96
N LYS A 104 4.28 -8.96 10.11
CA LYS A 104 5.72 -9.03 10.37
C LYS A 104 6.53 -8.74 9.11
N ILE A 105 7.26 -7.64 9.11
CA ILE A 105 8.19 -7.25 8.03
C ILE A 105 9.62 -7.32 8.57
N THR A 106 10.48 -8.12 7.93
CA THR A 106 11.85 -8.37 8.42
C THR A 106 12.93 -8.07 7.38
N ASN A 107 12.56 -7.60 6.19
CA ASN A 107 13.47 -7.35 5.08
C ASN A 107 13.62 -5.85 4.76
N TRP A 108 13.67 -5.03 5.80
CA TRP A 108 13.95 -3.61 5.70
C TRP A 108 15.34 -3.36 5.11
N THR A 109 15.42 -2.43 4.16
CA THR A 109 16.65 -2.08 3.44
C THR A 109 16.73 -0.58 3.24
N ASN A 110 17.94 -0.03 3.24
CA ASN A 110 18.13 1.38 2.92
C ASN A 110 17.89 1.63 1.42
N PRO A 111 16.99 2.56 1.03
CA PRO A 111 16.71 2.85 -0.39
C PRO A 111 17.85 3.58 -1.12
N GLY A 112 18.89 4.00 -0.41
CA GLY A 112 20.02 4.78 -0.90
C GLY A 112 19.95 6.26 -0.50
N GLU A 113 21.10 6.89 -0.30
CA GLU A 113 21.22 8.27 0.25
C GLU A 113 20.52 9.34 -0.61
N THR A 114 20.49 9.15 -1.93
CA THR A 114 19.88 10.10 -2.88
C THR A 114 18.37 9.93 -3.04
N HIS A 115 17.77 8.93 -2.40
CA HIS A 115 16.33 8.71 -2.46
C HIS A 115 15.59 9.78 -1.62
N HIS A 116 14.45 10.27 -2.09
CA HIS A 116 13.65 11.29 -1.38
C HIS A 116 13.13 10.81 -0.01
N ARG A 117 13.14 9.48 0.23
CA ARG A 117 12.87 8.83 1.51
C ARG A 117 14.11 8.17 2.13
N SER A 118 15.31 8.72 1.90
CA SER A 118 16.55 8.18 2.48
C SER A 118 16.59 8.23 4.03
N HIS A 119 15.64 8.93 4.67
CA HIS A 119 15.44 8.94 6.11
C HIS A 119 14.66 7.74 6.67
N SER A 120 14.14 6.85 5.82
CA SER A 120 13.37 5.65 6.21
C SER A 120 13.84 4.42 5.43
N GLN A 121 13.57 3.23 5.95
CA GLN A 121 13.87 1.97 5.29
C GLN A 121 12.70 1.50 4.41
N GLU A 122 13.02 0.86 3.30
CA GLU A 122 12.06 0.23 2.39
C GLU A 122 12.06 -1.29 2.58
N ALA A 123 10.88 -1.89 2.60
CA ALA A 123 10.69 -3.33 2.45
C ALA A 123 9.82 -3.63 1.22
N GLN A 124 10.13 -4.72 0.54
CA GLN A 124 9.28 -5.27 -0.51
C GLN A 124 8.93 -6.72 -0.19
N LEU A 125 7.64 -6.99 0.04
CA LEU A 125 7.15 -8.34 0.30
C LEU A 125 6.56 -8.93 -0.98
N PRO A 126 6.95 -10.16 -1.38
CA PRO A 126 6.29 -10.84 -2.49
C PRO A 126 4.78 -10.93 -2.27
N ALA A 127 3.99 -10.57 -3.28
CA ALA A 127 2.54 -10.54 -3.12
C ALA A 127 1.95 -11.93 -2.78
N SER A 128 2.65 -13.00 -3.14
CA SER A 128 2.26 -14.38 -2.82
C SER A 128 2.33 -14.72 -1.33
N VAL A 129 3.21 -14.09 -0.55
CA VAL A 129 3.35 -14.42 0.89
C VAL A 129 2.29 -13.75 1.77
N LEU A 130 1.54 -12.78 1.22
CA LEU A 130 0.53 -12.00 1.93
C LEU A 130 -0.91 -12.37 1.54
N ARG A 131 -1.11 -13.37 0.67
CA ARG A 131 -2.39 -13.64 0.00
C ARG A 131 -3.35 -14.55 0.78
N ASP A 132 -2.98 -14.95 1.99
CA ASP A 132 -3.53 -16.05 2.79
C ASP A 132 -3.05 -17.44 2.35
#